data_AF-A0A957X2T0-F1
#
_entry.id   AF-A0A957X2T0-F1
#
_cell.length_a   1.000
_cell.length_b   1.000
_cell.length_c   1.000
_cell.angle_alpha   90.00
_cell.angle_beta   90.00
_cell.angle_gamma   90.00
#
_symmetry.space_group_name_H-M   'P 1'
#
loop_
_entity.id
_entity.type
_entity.pdbx_description
1 polymer ?
#
loop_
_entity_poly.entity_id
_entity_poly.type
_entity_poly.pdbx_seq_one_letter_code
_entity_poly.pdbx_strand_id
1 'polypeptide(L)'
;MATVDQMLRALAQRQGTVPYWVLEKDYALSYLLAGIAETPALQDGLILKGGTALRKCYFEDYRFSEDLDFSLRPGHIVPDADEFVQQAVERMEQLLHFLADHTCFLHQDWLNWRMSNGIVCYAPLFPNAQPRNRFSMSYSRRCWTYGTADTGKDCRCFPACKGAFHCPW
;
A
#
# COMPACT_ATOMS: atom_id res chain seq x y z
N MET A 1 -10.54 -23.47 -9.33
CA MET A 1 -10.25 -22.58 -8.18
C MET A 1 -11.15 -21.37 -8.30
N ALA A 2 -11.62 -20.81 -7.18
CA ALA A 2 -12.38 -19.57 -7.22
C ALA A 2 -11.42 -18.44 -7.62
N THR A 3 -11.84 -17.55 -8.51
CA THR A 3 -11.04 -16.37 -8.88
C THR A 3 -10.98 -15.39 -7.69
N VAL A 4 -9.98 -14.50 -7.67
CA VAL A 4 -9.88 -13.44 -6.64
C VAL A 4 -11.17 -12.63 -6.52
N ASP A 5 -11.80 -12.28 -7.64
CA ASP A 5 -13.10 -11.60 -7.66
C ASP A 5 -14.19 -12.41 -6.93
N GLN A 6 -14.29 -13.72 -7.19
CA GLN A 6 -15.25 -14.59 -6.49
C GLN A 6 -14.96 -14.67 -4.99
N MET A 7 -13.70 -14.72 -4.59
CA MET A 7 -13.29 -14.76 -3.19
C MET A 7 -13.62 -13.45 -2.47
N LEU A 8 -13.31 -12.30 -3.08
CA LEU A 8 -13.60 -10.98 -2.53
C LEU A 8 -15.12 -10.74 -2.44
N ARG A 9 -15.90 -11.18 -3.43
CA ARG A 9 -17.38 -11.14 -3.38
C ARG A 9 -17.93 -11.99 -2.23
N ALA A 10 -17.41 -13.20 -2.06
CA ALA A 10 -17.79 -14.06 -0.93
C ALA A 10 -17.43 -13.41 0.41
N LEU A 11 -16.27 -12.77 0.53
CA LEU A 11 -15.87 -12.05 1.74
C LEU A 11 -16.80 -10.86 2.03
N ALA A 12 -17.14 -10.07 1.00
CA ALA A 12 -18.08 -8.96 1.11
C ALA A 12 -19.45 -9.42 1.62
N GLN A 13 -19.96 -10.53 1.08
CA GLN A 13 -21.22 -11.13 1.50
C GLN A 13 -21.18 -11.64 2.95
N ARG A 14 -20.06 -12.23 3.38
CA ARG A 14 -19.89 -12.75 4.74
C ARG A 14 -19.76 -11.64 5.78
N GLN A 15 -19.04 -10.56 5.47
CA GLN A 15 -18.85 -9.44 6.39
C GLN A 15 -20.06 -8.50 6.43
N GLY A 16 -20.84 -8.42 5.35
CA GLY A 16 -22.13 -7.71 5.22
C GLY A 16 -22.09 -6.19 5.38
N THR A 17 -21.01 -5.65 5.94
CA THR A 17 -20.82 -4.24 6.31
C THR A 17 -19.84 -3.53 5.39
N VAL A 18 -19.00 -4.29 4.69
CA VAL A 18 -17.93 -3.76 3.83
C VAL A 18 -18.28 -4.02 2.37
N PRO A 19 -18.37 -2.98 1.53
CA PRO A 19 -18.67 -3.17 0.11
C PRO A 19 -17.48 -3.78 -0.63
N TYR A 20 -17.76 -4.56 -1.68
CA TYR A 20 -16.76 -5.27 -2.50
C TYR A 20 -15.60 -4.37 -2.96
N TRP A 21 -15.89 -3.16 -3.46
CA TRP A 21 -14.88 -2.25 -3.99
C TRP A 21 -13.89 -1.76 -2.92
N VAL A 22 -14.28 -1.74 -1.64
CA VAL A 22 -13.36 -1.42 -0.53
C VAL A 22 -12.40 -2.59 -0.28
N LEU A 23 -12.90 -3.82 -0.33
CA LEU A 23 -12.09 -5.02 -0.18
C LEU A 23 -11.13 -5.20 -1.35
N GLU A 24 -11.57 -4.91 -2.57
CA GLU A 24 -10.72 -4.91 -3.76
C GLU A 24 -9.56 -3.92 -3.64
N LYS A 25 -9.82 -2.71 -3.14
CA LYS A 25 -8.77 -1.72 -2.86
C LYS A 25 -7.83 -2.16 -1.75
N ASP A 26 -8.34 -2.69 -0.64
CA ASP A 26 -7.50 -3.18 0.47
C ASP A 26 -6.60 -4.35 0.04
N TYR A 27 -7.11 -5.21 -0.83
CA TYR A 27 -6.36 -6.28 -1.47
C TYR A 27 -5.24 -5.72 -2.35
N ALA A 28 -5.54 -4.76 -3.24
CA ALA A 28 -4.52 -4.10 -4.06
C ALA A 28 -3.43 -3.40 -3.22
N LEU A 29 -3.83 -2.74 -2.12
CA LEU A 29 -2.90 -2.11 -1.16
C LEU A 29 -1.95 -3.12 -0.52
N SER A 30 -2.42 -4.33 -0.20
CA SER A 30 -1.57 -5.40 0.35
C SER A 30 -0.45 -5.79 -0.63
N TYR A 31 -0.76 -5.93 -1.92
CA TYR A 31 0.25 -6.27 -2.93
C TYR A 31 1.19 -5.12 -3.24
N LEU A 32 0.71 -3.87 -3.20
CA LEU A 32 1.61 -2.72 -3.32
C LEU A 32 2.62 -2.69 -2.17
N LEU A 33 2.16 -2.91 -0.94
CA LEU A 33 3.04 -3.00 0.23
C LEU A 33 4.04 -4.14 0.09
N ALA A 34 3.64 -5.26 -0.50
CA ALA A 34 4.55 -6.36 -0.81
C ALA A 34 5.59 -5.97 -1.87
N GLY A 35 5.19 -5.28 -2.94
CA GLY A 35 6.10 -4.75 -3.95
C GLY A 35 7.10 -3.74 -3.38
N ILE A 36 6.66 -2.88 -2.46
CA ILE A 36 7.53 -1.93 -1.74
C ILE A 36 8.56 -2.70 -0.88
N ALA A 37 8.13 -3.75 -0.18
CA ALA A 37 9.01 -4.55 0.66
C ALA A 37 10.04 -5.35 -0.14
N GLU A 38 9.70 -5.75 -1.37
CA GLU A 38 10.62 -6.40 -2.30
C GLU A 38 11.50 -5.42 -3.10
N THR A 39 11.38 -4.11 -2.82
CA THR A 39 12.22 -3.06 -3.40
C THR A 39 13.21 -2.56 -2.33
N PRO A 40 14.47 -3.03 -2.32
CA PRO A 40 15.40 -2.79 -1.20
C PRO A 40 15.59 -1.31 -0.84
N ALA A 41 15.65 -0.44 -1.85
CA ALA A 41 15.80 1.00 -1.67
C ALA A 41 14.63 1.64 -0.87
N LEU A 42 13.43 1.07 -0.99
CA LEU A 42 12.25 1.52 -0.25
C LEU A 42 12.09 0.78 1.08
N GLN A 43 12.37 -0.52 1.12
CA GLN A 43 12.22 -1.37 2.30
C GLN A 43 12.99 -0.83 3.51
N ASP A 44 14.24 -0.43 3.32
CA ASP A 44 15.10 0.01 4.42
C ASP A 44 14.74 1.42 4.92
N GLY A 45 14.25 2.25 4.00
CA GLY A 45 13.99 3.66 4.22
C GLY A 45 12.56 3.99 4.67
N LEU A 46 11.55 3.21 4.30
CA LEU A 46 10.15 3.55 4.54
C LEU A 46 9.58 2.87 5.79
N ILE A 47 8.89 3.67 6.60
CA ILE A 47 8.13 3.20 7.77
C ILE A 47 6.66 3.49 7.51
N LEU A 48 5.81 2.45 7.48
CA LEU A 48 4.37 2.58 7.24
C LEU A 48 3.67 3.22 8.46
N LYS A 49 2.83 4.22 8.20
CA LYS A 49 2.04 5.00 9.18
C LYS A 49 0.61 5.24 8.69
N GLY A 50 -0.14 6.03 9.46
CA GLY A 50 -1.48 6.47 9.09
C GLY A 50 -2.57 5.41 9.32
N GLY A 51 -3.74 5.62 8.71
CA GLY A 51 -4.92 4.77 8.90
C GLY A 51 -4.71 3.33 8.42
N THR A 52 -3.97 3.16 7.32
CA THR A 52 -3.68 1.83 6.77
C THR A 52 -2.72 1.03 7.64
N ALA A 53 -1.72 1.67 8.25
CA ALA A 53 -0.89 1.02 9.27
C ALA A 53 -1.72 0.54 10.46
N LEU A 54 -2.64 1.37 10.95
CA LEU A 54 -3.51 1.00 12.08
C LEU A 54 -4.34 -0.23 11.76
N ARG A 55 -5.00 -0.25 10.60
CA ARG A 55 -5.81 -1.40 10.18
C ARG A 55 -4.96 -2.64 9.96
N LYS A 56 -3.96 -2.57 9.08
CA LYS A 56 -3.19 -3.75 8.66
C LYS A 56 -2.27 -4.28 9.76
N CYS A 57 -1.74 -3.42 10.64
CA CYS A 57 -0.69 -3.81 11.58
C CYS A 57 -1.15 -4.03 13.02
N TYR A 58 -2.27 -3.42 13.44
CA TYR A 58 -2.68 -3.36 14.86
C TYR A 58 -4.14 -3.75 15.12
N PHE A 59 -5.07 -3.36 14.25
CA PHE A 59 -6.50 -3.43 14.53
C PHE A 59 -7.29 -3.92 13.30
N GLU A 60 -7.70 -5.19 13.29
CA GLU A 60 -8.46 -5.80 12.18
C GLU A 60 -9.77 -5.05 11.88
N ASP A 61 -10.47 -4.61 12.92
CA ASP A 61 -11.78 -3.93 12.82
C ASP A 61 -11.68 -2.40 12.60
N TYR A 62 -10.48 -1.86 12.37
CA TYR A 62 -10.31 -0.42 12.15
C TYR A 62 -10.81 0.01 10.78
N ARG A 63 -11.17 1.29 10.57
CA ARG A 63 -11.69 1.75 9.27
C ARG A 63 -10.73 1.45 8.10
N PHE A 64 -11.30 1.16 6.92
CA PHE A 64 -10.53 1.10 5.69
C PHE A 64 -10.01 2.48 5.29
N SER A 65 -8.86 2.49 4.64
CA SER A 65 -8.17 3.68 4.17
C SER A 65 -7.57 3.37 2.80
N GLU A 66 -7.66 4.32 1.87
CA GLU A 66 -7.11 4.17 0.51
C GLU A 66 -5.68 4.71 0.41
N ASP A 67 -5.26 5.50 1.40
CA ASP A 67 -3.96 6.15 1.45
C ASP A 67 -2.93 5.29 2.20
N LEU A 68 -1.73 5.17 1.64
CA LEU A 68 -0.53 4.65 2.29
C LEU A 68 0.35 5.83 2.67
N ASP A 69 0.40 6.11 3.96
CA ASP A 69 1.32 7.11 4.51
C ASP A 69 2.59 6.44 4.98
N PHE A 70 3.73 6.95 4.55
CA PHE A 70 5.04 6.52 5.00
C PHE A 70 5.82 7.69 5.59
N SER A 71 6.80 7.35 6.39
CA SER A 71 7.85 8.29 6.76
C SER A 71 9.21 7.66 6.54
N LEU A 72 10.18 8.51 6.21
CA LEU A 72 11.55 8.05 6.06
C LEU A 72 12.19 7.75 7.42
N ARG A 73 12.93 6.65 7.50
CA ARG A 73 13.80 6.34 8.62
C ARG A 73 14.83 7.48 8.78
N PRO A 74 15.12 7.94 10.01
CA PRO A 74 16.13 8.97 10.22
C PRO A 74 17.47 8.58 9.58
N GLY A 75 18.05 9.48 8.80
CA GLY A 75 19.32 9.25 8.09
C GLY A 75 19.19 8.51 6.76
N HIS A 76 18.00 8.05 6.37
CA HIS A 76 17.75 7.53 5.02
C HIS A 76 17.28 8.63 4.08
N ILE A 77 17.84 8.62 2.88
CA ILE A 77 17.40 9.40 1.74
C ILE A 77 17.07 8.40 0.65
N VAL A 78 15.92 8.57 0.02
CA VAL A 78 15.54 7.81 -1.17
C VAL A 78 15.69 8.78 -2.35
N PRO A 79 16.90 8.90 -2.94
CA PRO A 79 17.03 9.60 -4.21
C PRO A 79 16.19 8.86 -5.25
N ASP A 80 15.67 9.57 -6.26
CA ASP A 80 14.91 8.94 -7.35
C ASP A 80 13.72 8.09 -6.88
N ALA A 81 13.01 8.57 -5.84
CA ALA A 81 11.83 7.91 -5.29
C ALA A 81 10.83 7.49 -6.38
N ASP A 82 10.70 8.27 -7.44
CA ASP A 82 9.84 8.00 -8.58
C ASP A 82 10.17 6.65 -9.26
N GLU A 83 11.47 6.39 -9.49
CA GLU A 83 11.95 5.17 -10.12
C GLU A 83 11.72 3.96 -9.21
N PHE A 84 12.08 4.08 -7.95
CA PHE A 84 11.90 2.99 -6.99
C PHE A 84 10.43 2.66 -6.74
N VAL A 85 9.56 3.67 -6.71
CA VAL A 85 8.13 3.43 -6.56
C VAL A 85 7.56 2.79 -7.82
N GLN A 86 8.06 3.16 -9.01
CA GLN A 86 7.69 2.45 -10.24
C GLN A 86 8.15 0.98 -10.21
N GLN A 87 9.37 0.70 -9.75
CA GLN A 87 9.85 -0.68 -9.54
C GLN A 87 8.95 -1.45 -8.55
N ALA A 88 8.48 -0.80 -7.48
CA ALA A 88 7.57 -1.41 -6.52
C ALA A 88 6.19 -1.73 -7.14
N VAL A 89 5.68 -0.88 -8.04
CA VAL A 89 4.44 -1.14 -8.78
C VAL A 89 4.64 -2.30 -9.77
N GLU A 90 5.74 -2.33 -10.51
CA GLU A 90 6.07 -3.45 -11.39
C GLU A 90 6.19 -4.75 -10.60
N ARG A 91 6.78 -4.69 -9.41
CA ARG A 91 6.88 -5.85 -8.52
C ARG A 91 5.52 -6.28 -7.98
N MET A 92 4.67 -5.35 -7.59
CA MET A 92 3.28 -5.61 -7.22
C MET A 92 2.54 -6.36 -8.33
N GLU A 93 2.68 -5.92 -9.58
CA GLU A 93 2.04 -6.58 -10.73
C GLU A 93 2.54 -8.01 -10.92
N GLN A 94 3.85 -8.23 -10.79
CA GLN A 94 4.43 -9.58 -10.82
C GLN A 94 3.86 -10.45 -9.69
N LEU A 95 3.83 -9.94 -8.46
CA LEU A 95 3.29 -10.67 -7.31
C LEU A 95 1.80 -10.98 -7.49
N LEU A 96 1.02 -10.05 -8.05
CA LEU A 96 -0.36 -10.33 -8.41
C LEU A 96 -0.43 -11.45 -9.45
N HIS A 97 0.41 -11.43 -10.49
CA HIS A 97 0.39 -12.49 -11.51
C HIS A 97 0.79 -13.87 -10.96
N PHE A 98 1.76 -13.93 -10.06
CA PHE A 98 2.30 -15.20 -9.54
C PHE A 98 1.55 -15.74 -8.32
N LEU A 99 1.04 -14.86 -7.46
CA LEU A 99 0.52 -15.24 -6.14
C LEU A 99 -0.99 -15.05 -6.00
N ALA A 100 -1.66 -14.31 -6.89
CA ALA A 100 -3.10 -14.06 -6.76
C ALA A 100 -3.95 -15.34 -6.80
N ASP A 101 -3.49 -16.36 -7.54
CA ASP A 101 -4.18 -17.65 -7.60
C ASP A 101 -3.93 -18.53 -6.37
N HIS A 102 -2.89 -18.25 -5.59
CA HIS A 102 -2.42 -19.14 -4.52
C HIS A 102 -2.48 -18.55 -3.11
N THR A 103 -2.56 -17.23 -3.00
CA THR A 103 -2.58 -16.53 -1.72
C THR A 103 -3.60 -15.41 -1.76
N CYS A 104 -4.41 -15.31 -0.71
CA CYS A 104 -5.14 -14.10 -0.44
C CYS A 104 -4.41 -13.37 0.67
N PHE A 105 -3.98 -12.13 0.43
CA PHE A 105 -3.56 -11.25 1.52
C PHE A 105 -4.78 -10.75 2.30
N LEU A 106 -5.53 -11.68 2.90
CA LEU A 106 -6.42 -11.37 4.01
C LEU A 106 -5.58 -10.90 5.20
N HIS A 107 -6.22 -10.26 6.18
CA HIS A 107 -5.52 -9.58 7.28
C HIS A 107 -4.45 -10.47 7.94
N GLN A 108 -4.77 -11.71 8.28
CA GLN A 108 -3.83 -12.64 8.93
C GLN A 108 -2.69 -13.11 8.01
N ASP A 109 -2.98 -13.41 6.74
CA ASP A 109 -1.97 -13.83 5.77
C ASP A 109 -0.98 -12.70 5.47
N TRP A 110 -1.50 -11.47 5.37
CA TRP A 110 -0.69 -10.27 5.26
C TRP A 110 0.18 -10.04 6.50
N LEU A 111 -0.40 -10.20 7.70
CA LEU A 111 0.34 -10.11 8.96
C LEU A 111 1.49 -11.11 9.06
N ASN A 112 1.30 -12.34 8.57
CA ASN A 112 2.35 -13.35 8.56
C ASN A 112 3.43 -13.01 7.52
N TRP A 113 3.01 -12.66 6.30
CA TRP A 113 3.92 -12.32 5.20
C TRP A 113 4.80 -11.13 5.55
N ARG A 114 4.22 -10.07 6.14
CA ARG A 114 4.98 -8.85 6.49
C ARG A 114 6.10 -9.14 7.49
N MET A 115 5.87 -10.06 8.44
CA MET A 115 6.82 -10.38 9.50
C MET A 115 8.03 -11.12 8.91
N SER A 116 7.79 -11.93 7.87
CA SER A 116 8.85 -12.62 7.12
C SER A 116 9.59 -11.71 6.14
N ASN A 117 8.98 -10.62 5.67
CA ASN A 117 9.53 -9.73 4.64
C ASN A 117 9.94 -8.33 5.16
N GLY A 118 9.95 -8.14 6.48
CA GLY A 118 10.55 -6.97 7.12
C GLY A 118 9.83 -5.64 6.94
N ILE A 119 8.52 -5.62 6.64
CA ILE A 119 7.77 -4.37 6.61
C ILE A 119 7.66 -3.80 8.03
N VAL A 120 8.20 -2.60 8.24
CA VAL A 120 8.13 -1.90 9.52
C VAL A 120 6.91 -0.97 9.56
N CYS A 121 5.96 -1.25 10.46
CA CYS A 121 4.87 -0.34 10.78
C CYS A 121 5.17 0.47 12.05
N TYR A 122 4.71 1.71 12.10
CA TYR A 122 4.77 2.52 13.30
C TYR A 122 3.52 2.32 14.17
N ALA A 123 3.72 2.05 15.47
CA ALA A 123 2.64 1.99 16.44
C ALA A 123 2.27 3.42 16.89
N PRO A 124 0.98 3.79 16.93
CA PRO A 124 0.54 5.13 17.36
C PRO A 124 0.86 5.47 18.83
N LEU A 125 1.36 4.50 19.63
CA LEU A 125 1.64 4.68 21.05
C LEU A 125 2.86 5.57 21.35
N PHE A 126 3.59 6.04 20.33
CA PHE A 126 4.75 6.93 20.48
C PHE A 126 4.58 8.25 19.70
N PRO A 127 3.85 9.25 20.22
CA PRO A 127 3.54 10.49 19.51
C PRO A 127 4.77 11.34 19.15
N ASN A 128 5.89 11.21 19.88
CA ASN A 128 7.06 12.09 19.73
C ASN A 128 8.14 11.61 18.75
N ALA A 129 7.98 10.45 18.10
CA ALA A 129 9.02 9.88 17.23
C ALA A 129 8.56 9.74 15.76
N GLN A 130 7.68 10.65 15.28
CA GLN A 130 7.35 10.71 13.86
C GLN A 130 8.43 11.49 13.07
N PRO A 131 9.19 10.83 12.17
CA PRO A 131 10.02 11.54 11.20
C PRO A 131 9.21 12.57 10.39
N ARG A 132 9.78 13.78 10.23
CA ARG A 132 9.15 14.93 9.56
C ARG A 132 8.99 14.74 8.04
N ASN A 133 9.75 13.83 7.44
CA ASN A 133 9.73 13.58 6.00
C ASN A 133 8.58 12.64 5.69
N ARG A 134 7.48 13.20 5.15
CA ARG A 134 6.26 12.46 4.81
C ARG A 134 6.26 12.12 3.32
N PHE A 135 6.01 10.85 3.04
CA PHE A 135 5.76 10.31 1.72
C PHE A 135 4.37 9.68 1.75
N SER A 136 3.50 10.00 0.79
CA SER A 136 2.13 9.46 0.76
C SER A 136 1.81 8.93 -0.63
N MET A 137 1.15 7.77 -0.69
CA MET A 137 0.62 7.18 -1.91
C MET A 137 -0.88 6.98 -1.77
N SER A 138 -1.64 7.34 -2.79
CA SER A 138 -3.09 7.19 -2.82
C SER A 138 -3.52 6.41 -4.05
N TYR A 139 -4.48 5.50 -3.88
CA TYR A 139 -5.12 4.79 -4.99
C TYR A 139 -6.48 5.39 -5.32
N SER A 140 -6.62 6.01 -6.49
CA SER A 140 -7.88 6.59 -6.95
C SER A 140 -8.16 6.22 -8.40
N ARG A 141 -9.41 5.88 -8.71
CA ARG A 141 -9.87 5.54 -10.09
C ARG A 141 -9.01 4.48 -10.79
N ARG A 142 -8.52 3.49 -10.04
CA ARG A 142 -7.59 2.45 -10.50
C ARG A 142 -6.18 2.93 -10.88
N CYS A 143 -5.81 4.12 -10.41
CA CYS A 143 -4.50 4.70 -10.62
C CYS A 143 -3.85 5.06 -9.29
N TRP A 144 -2.56 4.78 -9.20
CA TRP A 144 -1.74 5.22 -8.09
C TRP A 144 -1.30 6.66 -8.32
N THR A 145 -1.23 7.42 -7.24
CA THR A 145 -0.62 8.74 -7.19
C THR A 145 0.25 8.83 -5.95
N TYR A 146 1.31 9.61 -5.97
CA TYR A 146 2.15 9.83 -4.79
C TYR A 146 2.66 11.27 -4.71
N GLY A 147 3.13 11.65 -3.52
CA GLY A 147 3.77 12.94 -3.26
C GLY A 147 4.64 12.94 -2.01
N THR A 148 5.61 13.85 -1.98
CA THR A 148 6.49 14.15 -0.83
C THR A 148 6.09 15.50 -0.22
N ALA A 149 6.21 15.65 1.10
CA ALA A 149 5.83 16.89 1.78
C ALA A 149 6.79 18.07 1.54
N ASP A 150 8.02 17.82 1.09
CA ASP A 150 9.06 18.85 0.94
C ASP A 150 8.98 19.63 -0.38
N THR A 151 8.19 19.16 -1.35
CA THR A 151 7.91 19.85 -2.63
C THR A 151 6.40 19.97 -2.77
N GLY A 152 5.83 21.15 -2.51
CA GLY A 152 4.39 21.35 -2.45
C GLY A 152 3.61 20.67 -3.59
N LYS A 153 2.78 19.68 -3.25
CA LYS A 153 1.72 19.09 -4.10
C LYS A 153 2.11 18.70 -5.54
N ASP A 154 3.30 18.16 -5.77
CA ASP A 154 3.56 17.44 -7.03
C ASP A 154 2.93 16.04 -6.97
N CYS A 155 1.64 15.95 -7.32
CA CYS A 155 0.93 14.69 -7.49
C CYS A 155 1.36 14.04 -8.80
N ARG A 156 2.13 12.94 -8.72
CA ARG A 156 2.57 12.20 -9.90
C ARG A 156 1.66 11.01 -10.18
N CYS A 157 1.09 10.95 -11.39
CA CYS A 157 0.27 9.86 -11.93
C CYS A 157 1.20 8.81 -12.60
N PHE A 158 1.10 7.50 -12.29
CA PHE A 158 2.03 6.47 -12.86
C PHE A 158 1.82 6.19 -14.37
N PRO A 159 2.89 5.82 -15.12
CA PRO A 159 2.82 5.61 -16.58
C PRO A 159 1.87 4.49 -17.02
N ALA A 160 1.67 3.45 -16.20
CA ALA A 160 0.70 2.37 -16.47
C ALA A 160 -0.76 2.87 -16.59
N CYS A 161 -1.02 4.12 -16.18
CA CYS A 161 -2.30 4.80 -16.31
C CYS A 161 -2.44 5.73 -17.53
N LYS A 162 -1.44 5.80 -18.43
CA LYS A 162 -1.49 6.60 -19.67
C LYS A 162 -2.50 6.03 -20.66
N GLY A 163 -3.78 6.27 -20.39
CA GLY A 163 -4.90 5.87 -21.24
C GLY A 163 -6.27 6.05 -20.60
N ALA A 164 -6.37 6.21 -19.27
CA ALA A 164 -7.67 6.17 -18.59
C ALA A 164 -8.30 7.54 -18.35
N PHE A 165 -7.67 8.51 -17.70
CA PHE A 165 -8.34 9.79 -17.40
C PHE A 165 -7.35 10.94 -17.21
N HIS A 166 -7.75 12.13 -17.66
CA HIS A 166 -7.10 13.41 -17.33
C HIS A 166 -6.93 13.49 -15.79
N CYS A 167 -5.68 13.57 -15.34
CA CYS A 167 -5.29 13.96 -13.99
C CYS A 167 -5.78 15.44 -13.87
N PRO A 168 -6.82 15.81 -13.07
CA PRO A 168 -7.26 17.18 -12.97
C PRO A 168 -6.44 17.87 -11.87
N TRP A 169 -5.21 18.26 -12.24
CA TRP A 169 -4.40 19.28 -11.61
C TRP A 169 -3.56 19.93 -12.70
#